data_AF-A0A1G5F2E3-F1
#
_entry.id   AF-A0A1G5F2E3-F1
#
_cell.length_a   1.000
_cell.length_b   1.000
_cell.length_c   1.000
_cell.angle_alpha   90.00
_cell.angle_beta   90.00
_cell.angle_gamma   90.00
#
_symmetry.space_group_name_H-M   'P 1'
#
loop_
_entity.id
_entity.type
_entity.pdbx_description
1 polymer ?
#
loop_
_entity_poly.entity_id
_entity_poly.type
_entity_poly.pdbx_seq_one_letter_code
_entity_poly.pdbx_strand_id
1 'polypeptide(L)'
;VYAEGDDPEVDCFAVEPKGFGFTDEYAWVIQTPIVQKEMEEKLAGIFEGQNYKMFVELTGVSDEGVVEAFSTTIYIDNSDSVVTDSIMEKIVSIISDEPRYCKIYMYSFKKPVVDQITTKEHNRSFDTDDVKSLYMSTPIDRREGKGWRRND
;
A
#
# COMPACT_ATOMS: atom_id res chain seq x y z
N VAL A 1 -8.44 -4.37 33.97
CA VAL A 1 -8.13 -5.65 33.29
C VAL A 1 -7.49 -5.27 31.98
N TYR A 2 -6.16 -5.36 31.90
CA TYR A 2 -5.43 -5.28 30.65
C TYR A 2 -5.32 -6.72 30.13
N ALA A 3 -5.69 -6.95 28.87
CA ALA A 3 -5.43 -8.24 28.24
C ALA A 3 -3.96 -8.25 27.82
N GLU A 4 -3.17 -9.09 28.48
CA GLU A 4 -1.81 -9.48 28.06
C GLU A 4 -1.90 -10.61 27.00
N GLY A 5 -1.19 -10.43 25.88
CA GLY A 5 -0.87 -11.43 24.83
C GLY A 5 -1.67 -11.29 23.52
N ASP A 6 -1.11 -11.24 22.30
CA ASP A 6 0.28 -11.48 21.82
C ASP A 6 0.54 -10.81 20.44
N ASP A 7 1.48 -9.85 20.38
CA ASP A 7 2.66 -9.85 19.50
C ASP A 7 3.66 -8.78 20.05
N PRO A 8 4.81 -9.19 20.62
CA PRO A 8 5.71 -8.32 21.39
C PRO A 8 6.64 -7.41 20.56
N GLU A 9 6.50 -7.33 19.23
CA GLU A 9 7.55 -6.73 18.39
C GLU A 9 7.30 -5.34 17.79
N VAL A 10 6.08 -4.77 17.85
CA VAL A 10 5.78 -3.62 16.95
C VAL A 10 5.17 -2.38 17.59
N ASP A 11 4.19 -2.41 18.49
CA ASP A 11 3.76 -1.17 19.14
C ASP A 11 2.80 -1.39 20.29
N CYS A 12 2.98 -0.65 21.38
CA CYS A 12 1.97 -0.49 22.41
C CYS A 12 0.98 0.57 21.94
N PHE A 13 -0.23 0.18 21.55
CA PHE A 13 -1.27 1.16 21.26
C PHE A 13 -1.77 1.79 22.58
N ALA A 14 -1.85 3.11 22.60
CA ALA A 14 -2.41 3.86 23.71
C ALA A 14 -3.92 3.96 23.52
N VAL A 15 -4.68 3.20 24.31
CA VAL A 15 -6.12 3.38 24.38
C VAL A 15 -6.39 4.68 25.15
N GLU A 16 -6.67 5.78 24.46
CA GLU A 16 -7.08 7.03 25.12
C GLU A 16 -8.57 6.98 25.50
N PRO A 17 -8.92 7.06 26.80
CA PRO A 17 -10.31 7.19 27.20
C PRO A 17 -10.84 8.57 26.84
N LYS A 18 -11.70 8.67 25.82
CA LYS A 18 -12.48 9.88 25.52
C LYS A 18 -13.90 9.73 26.08
N GLY A 19 -14.12 10.20 27.30
CA GLY A 19 -15.45 10.26 27.91
C GLY A 19 -16.00 8.89 28.35
N PHE A 20 -17.20 8.53 27.88
CA PHE A 20 -17.93 7.30 28.29
C PHE A 20 -17.62 6.08 27.39
N GLY A 21 -16.41 5.97 26.83
CA GLY A 21 -16.04 4.83 25.99
C GLY A 21 -14.57 4.82 25.56
N PHE A 22 -14.19 3.72 24.90
CA PHE A 22 -12.90 3.54 24.21
C PHE A 22 -13.15 3.74 22.70
N THR A 23 -12.27 4.48 22.03
CA THR A 23 -12.24 4.50 20.56
C THR A 23 -11.36 3.33 20.11
N ASP A 24 -11.92 2.41 19.33
CA ASP A 24 -11.27 1.15 19.01
C ASP A 24 -10.34 1.28 17.78
N GLU A 25 -9.08 1.67 18.01
CA GLU A 25 -8.05 1.67 16.96
C GLU A 25 -7.68 0.24 16.51
N TYR A 26 -8.18 -0.80 17.18
CA TYR A 26 -7.93 -2.20 16.85
C TYR A 26 -8.42 -2.59 15.45
N ALA A 27 -9.45 -1.90 14.94
CA ALA A 27 -9.89 -2.08 13.56
C ALA A 27 -8.78 -1.77 12.55
N TRP A 28 -7.95 -0.75 12.78
CA TRP A 28 -6.83 -0.41 11.90
C TRP A 28 -5.79 -1.55 11.87
N VAL A 29 -5.52 -2.14 13.03
CA VAL A 29 -4.55 -3.22 13.20
C VAL A 29 -5.04 -4.52 12.55
N ILE A 30 -6.30 -4.89 12.78
CA ILE A 30 -6.87 -6.12 12.20
C ILE A 30 -7.04 -6.00 10.69
N GLN A 31 -7.52 -4.86 10.20
CA GLN A 31 -7.92 -4.72 8.79
C GLN A 31 -6.72 -4.59 7.85
N THR A 32 -5.59 -4.03 8.31
CA THR A 32 -4.40 -3.85 7.45
C THR A 32 -3.93 -5.15 6.78
N PRO A 33 -3.67 -6.27 7.49
CA PRO A 33 -3.26 -7.53 6.85
C PRO A 33 -4.36 -8.14 5.97
N ILE A 34 -5.64 -7.87 6.24
CA ILE A 34 -6.76 -8.32 5.40
C ILE A 34 -6.72 -7.59 4.05
N VAL A 35 -6.66 -6.26 4.07
CA VAL A 35 -6.60 -5.44 2.84
C VAL A 35 -5.30 -5.69 2.07
N GLN A 36 -4.18 -5.90 2.77
CA GLN A 36 -2.92 -6.35 2.16
C GLN A 36 -3.15 -7.59 1.30
N LYS A 37 -3.71 -8.66 1.90
CA LYS A 37 -3.95 -9.92 1.21
C LYS A 37 -4.96 -9.77 0.07
N GLU A 38 -6.03 -8.99 0.26
CA GLU A 38 -6.99 -8.68 -0.81
C GLU A 38 -6.30 -8.04 -2.03
N MET A 39 -5.39 -7.10 -1.80
CA MET A 39 -4.65 -6.42 -2.86
C MET A 39 -3.62 -7.32 -3.54
N GLU A 40 -2.92 -8.17 -2.78
CA GLU A 40 -2.03 -9.20 -3.32
C GLU A 40 -2.80 -10.16 -4.23
N GLU A 41 -3.95 -10.68 -3.78
CA GLU A 41 -4.79 -11.58 -4.57
C GLU A 41 -5.38 -10.89 -5.80
N LYS A 42 -5.88 -9.67 -5.64
CA LYS A 42 -6.46 -8.87 -6.75
C LYS A 42 -5.44 -8.59 -7.85
N LEU A 43 -4.16 -8.46 -7.50
CA LEU A 43 -3.08 -8.13 -8.45
C LEU A 43 -2.17 -9.33 -8.79
N ALA A 44 -2.48 -10.55 -8.31
CA ALA A 44 -1.59 -11.72 -8.29
C ALA A 44 -1.04 -12.19 -9.66
N GLY A 45 -1.60 -11.74 -10.79
CA GLY A 45 -1.12 -12.09 -12.15
C GLY A 45 -0.36 -10.97 -12.87
N ILE A 46 -0.37 -9.74 -12.35
CA ILE A 46 0.25 -8.60 -13.07
C ILE A 46 1.78 -8.65 -13.02
N PHE A 47 2.31 -9.13 -11.89
CA PHE A 47 3.74 -9.09 -11.59
C PHE A 47 4.46 -10.42 -11.93
N GLU A 48 3.88 -11.25 -12.79
CA GLU A 48 4.52 -12.52 -13.19
C GLU A 48 5.92 -12.27 -13.77
N GLY A 49 6.92 -12.98 -13.21
CA GLY A 49 8.32 -12.83 -13.59
C GLY A 49 9.01 -11.56 -13.08
N GLN A 50 8.37 -10.77 -12.22
CA GLN A 50 8.96 -9.57 -11.61
C GLN A 50 9.40 -9.86 -10.17
N ASN A 51 10.52 -9.25 -9.72
CA ASN A 51 10.83 -9.18 -8.30
C ASN A 51 10.16 -7.92 -7.71
N TYR A 52 9.21 -8.12 -6.79
CA TYR A 52 8.44 -7.03 -6.22
C TYR A 52 8.02 -7.28 -4.77
N LYS A 53 7.72 -6.20 -4.04
CA LYS A 53 7.02 -6.23 -2.76
C LYS A 53 5.87 -5.24 -2.78
N MET A 54 4.81 -5.57 -2.06
CA MET A 54 3.61 -4.75 -1.92
C MET A 54 3.33 -4.51 -0.45
N PHE A 55 2.93 -3.30 -0.09
CA PHE A 55 2.54 -2.94 1.27
C PHE A 55 1.28 -2.06 1.23
N VAL A 56 0.37 -2.30 2.16
CA VAL A 56 -0.85 -1.55 2.33
C VAL A 56 -0.80 -0.78 3.64
N GLU A 57 -1.15 0.50 3.55
CA GLU A 57 -1.40 1.36 4.70
C GLU A 57 -2.85 1.81 4.65
N LEU A 58 -3.60 1.59 5.74
CA LEU A 58 -4.93 2.14 5.86
C LEU A 58 -4.82 3.65 6.11
N THR A 59 -5.72 4.42 5.49
CA THR A 59 -5.78 5.88 5.65
C THR A 59 -7.16 6.36 6.08
N GLY A 60 -8.13 5.45 6.21
CA GLY A 60 -9.48 5.75 6.68
C GLY A 60 -10.23 4.48 7.03
N VAL A 61 -10.71 4.42 8.28
CA VAL A 61 -11.57 3.37 8.81
C VAL A 61 -12.72 4.07 9.56
N SER A 62 -13.96 3.64 9.34
CA SER A 62 -15.14 4.19 10.01
C SER A 62 -15.19 3.79 11.48
N ASP A 63 -16.05 4.43 12.27
CA ASP A 63 -16.25 4.10 13.70
C ASP A 63 -16.78 2.66 13.91
N GLU A 64 -17.42 2.07 12.90
CA GLU A 64 -17.87 0.67 12.88
C GLU A 64 -16.78 -0.32 12.45
N GLY A 65 -15.56 0.15 12.18
CA GLY A 65 -14.43 -0.69 11.79
C GLY A 65 -14.40 -1.08 10.31
N VAL A 66 -15.15 -0.37 9.44
CA VAL A 66 -15.16 -0.60 8.00
C VAL A 66 -14.06 0.22 7.33
N VAL A 67 -13.22 -0.39 6.50
CA VAL A 67 -12.18 0.31 5.75
C VAL A 67 -12.78 1.16 4.63
N GLU A 68 -12.56 2.46 4.68
CA GLU A 68 -13.04 3.43 3.68
C GLU A 68 -11.93 3.89 2.73
N ALA A 69 -10.68 3.93 3.22
CA ALA A 69 -9.55 4.42 2.45
C ALA A 69 -8.23 3.71 2.79
N PHE A 70 -7.41 3.48 1.77
CA PHE A 70 -6.07 2.92 1.93
C PHE A 70 -5.13 3.35 0.79
N SER A 71 -3.84 3.18 1.01
CA SER A 71 -2.81 3.28 -0.02
C SER A 71 -2.03 1.98 -0.13
N THR A 72 -1.76 1.57 -1.37
CA THR A 72 -0.89 0.45 -1.68
C THR A 72 0.39 0.98 -2.30
N THR A 73 1.52 0.62 -1.71
CA THR A 73 2.85 0.92 -2.22
C THR A 73 3.49 -0.35 -2.75
N ILE A 74 3.97 -0.29 -3.98
CA ILE A 74 4.60 -1.39 -4.70
C ILE A 74 6.04 -1.00 -5.01
N TYR A 75 6.98 -1.88 -4.70
CA TYR A 75 8.40 -1.72 -5.03
C TYR A 75 8.76 -2.80 -6.03
N ILE A 76 9.37 -2.43 -7.16
CA ILE A 76 9.72 -3.37 -8.24
C ILE A 76 11.16 -3.16 -8.73
N ASP A 77 11.94 -4.23 -8.79
CA ASP A 77 13.30 -4.22 -9.33
C ASP A 77 13.27 -4.31 -10.87
N ASN A 78 12.77 -3.27 -11.52
CA ASN A 78 12.71 -3.23 -12.98
C ASN A 78 12.86 -1.79 -13.50
N SER A 79 13.93 -1.51 -14.23
CA SER A 79 14.20 -0.18 -14.79
C SER A 79 13.63 0.04 -16.21
N ASP A 80 13.02 -0.97 -16.82
CA ASP A 80 12.41 -0.87 -18.14
C ASP A 80 11.06 -0.15 -18.04
N SER A 81 11.01 1.09 -18.53
CA SER A 81 9.82 1.92 -18.51
C SER A 81 8.67 1.35 -19.34
N VAL A 82 8.94 0.57 -20.41
CA VAL A 82 7.87 -0.03 -21.23
C VAL A 82 7.16 -1.12 -20.44
N VAL A 83 7.93 -1.95 -19.72
CA VAL A 83 7.36 -3.01 -18.87
C VAL A 83 6.61 -2.40 -17.68
N THR A 84 7.21 -1.44 -16.99
CA THR A 84 6.62 -0.82 -15.79
C THR A 84 5.41 0.07 -16.11
N ASP A 85 5.41 0.79 -17.24
CA ASP A 85 4.21 1.49 -17.72
C ASP A 85 3.06 0.51 -18.00
N SER A 86 3.33 -0.64 -18.64
CA SER A 86 2.32 -1.67 -18.92
C SER A 86 1.78 -2.32 -17.64
N ILE A 87 2.63 -2.56 -16.65
CA ILE A 87 2.23 -3.02 -15.32
C ILE A 87 1.27 -2.01 -14.69
N MET A 88 1.63 -0.72 -14.69
CA MET A 88 0.79 0.33 -14.10
C MET A 88 -0.57 0.45 -14.80
N GLU A 89 -0.61 0.35 -16.13
CA GLU A 89 -1.87 0.31 -16.89
C GLU A 89 -2.77 -0.85 -16.47
N LYS A 90 -2.22 -2.06 -16.31
CA LYS A 90 -2.98 -3.23 -15.84
C LYS A 90 -3.48 -3.04 -14.42
N ILE A 91 -2.65 -2.51 -13.51
CA ILE A 91 -3.06 -2.20 -12.13
C ILE A 91 -4.26 -1.26 -12.17
N VAL A 92 -4.15 -0.13 -12.86
CA VAL A 92 -5.23 0.87 -12.96
C VAL A 92 -6.51 0.28 -13.53
N SER A 93 -6.40 -0.57 -14.57
CA SER A 93 -7.56 -1.26 -15.14
C SER A 93 -8.29 -2.11 -14.09
N ILE A 94 -7.55 -2.86 -13.26
CA ILE A 94 -8.13 -3.70 -12.21
C ILE A 94 -8.69 -2.86 -11.06
N ILE A 95 -7.98 -1.84 -10.60
CA ILE A 95 -8.38 -1.09 -9.38
C ILE A 95 -9.38 0.05 -9.64
N SER A 96 -9.77 0.28 -10.90
CA SER A 96 -10.75 1.33 -11.22
C SER A 96 -12.15 1.02 -10.70
N ASP A 97 -12.46 -0.25 -10.43
CA ASP A 97 -13.72 -0.69 -9.83
C ASP A 97 -13.68 -0.74 -8.29
N GLU A 98 -12.54 -0.41 -7.67
CA GLU A 98 -12.38 -0.45 -6.21
C GLU A 98 -13.33 0.57 -5.56
N PRO A 99 -14.32 0.12 -4.77
CA PRO A 99 -15.31 1.02 -4.17
C PRO A 99 -14.71 1.90 -3.07
N ARG A 100 -13.62 1.47 -2.44
CA ARG A 100 -12.91 2.22 -1.40
C ARG A 100 -12.01 3.28 -2.04
N TYR A 101 -11.72 4.34 -1.29
CA TYR A 101 -10.72 5.32 -1.72
C TYR A 101 -9.32 4.68 -1.69
N CYS A 102 -8.81 4.26 -2.85
CA CYS A 102 -7.53 3.58 -2.97
C CYS A 102 -6.49 4.45 -3.71
N LYS A 103 -5.29 4.59 -3.16
CA LYS A 103 -4.13 5.17 -3.86
C LYS A 103 -3.11 4.09 -4.17
N ILE A 104 -2.54 4.12 -5.37
CA ILE A 104 -1.41 3.27 -5.74
C ILE A 104 -0.17 4.12 -5.92
N TYR A 105 0.91 3.69 -5.29
CA TYR A 105 2.26 4.17 -5.52
C TYR A 105 3.09 2.99 -6.01
N MET A 106 3.82 3.14 -7.10
CA MET A 106 4.76 2.12 -7.56
C MET A 106 6.13 2.73 -7.83
N TYR A 107 7.14 2.25 -7.11
CA TYR A 107 8.53 2.64 -7.26
C TYR A 107 9.25 1.59 -8.09
N SER A 108 9.82 2.01 -9.21
CA SER A 108 10.73 1.18 -10.00
C SER A 108 12.18 1.54 -9.68
N PHE A 109 13.05 0.53 -9.55
CA PHE A 109 14.45 0.72 -9.17
C PHE A 109 15.42 0.40 -10.29
N LYS A 110 16.56 1.11 -10.31
CA LYS A 110 17.67 0.89 -11.25
C LYS A 110 18.51 -0.34 -10.90
N LYS A 111 18.44 -0.80 -9.66
CA LYS A 111 19.20 -1.91 -9.10
C LYS A 111 18.31 -2.77 -8.21
N PRO A 112 18.66 -4.05 -7.98
CA PRO A 112 17.91 -4.92 -7.09
C PRO A 112 18.00 -4.46 -5.63
N VAL A 113 16.90 -3.93 -5.09
CA VAL A 113 16.79 -3.46 -3.69
C VAL A 113 15.56 -3.98 -2.98
N VAL A 114 14.56 -4.49 -3.71
CA VAL A 114 13.27 -4.95 -3.16
C VAL A 114 13.46 -5.94 -2.00
N ASP A 115 14.39 -6.89 -2.12
CA ASP A 115 14.61 -7.91 -1.10
C ASP A 115 15.03 -7.32 0.26
N GLN A 116 15.64 -6.14 0.27
CA GLN A 116 16.10 -5.43 1.46
C GLN A 116 14.97 -4.64 2.15
N ILE A 117 13.85 -4.41 1.46
CA ILE A 117 12.72 -3.64 1.99
C ILE A 117 11.95 -4.48 3.00
N THR A 118 11.82 -3.99 4.23
CA THR A 118 11.06 -4.66 5.29
C THR A 118 9.73 -3.95 5.53
N THR A 119 8.74 -4.66 6.10
CA THR A 119 7.44 -4.06 6.47
C THR A 119 7.60 -2.89 7.43
N LYS A 120 8.58 -2.92 8.35
CA LYS A 120 8.80 -1.82 9.31
C LYS A 120 9.45 -0.60 8.68
N GLU A 121 10.05 -0.72 7.50
CA GLU A 121 10.92 0.31 6.92
C GLU A 121 10.56 0.68 5.48
N HIS A 122 9.45 0.18 4.93
CA HIS A 122 9.10 0.46 3.54
C HIS A 122 8.80 1.95 3.29
N ASN A 123 8.32 2.66 4.31
CA ASN A 123 8.10 4.11 4.27
C ASN A 123 9.39 4.94 4.41
N ARG A 124 10.57 4.31 4.58
CA ARG A 124 11.84 5.04 4.63
C ARG A 124 12.07 5.76 3.32
N SER A 125 12.71 6.93 3.42
CA SER A 125 13.25 7.61 2.25
C SER A 125 14.30 6.72 1.61
N PHE A 126 14.00 6.22 0.42
CA PHE A 126 14.99 5.56 -0.43
C PHE A 126 15.98 6.61 -0.92
N ASP A 127 17.24 6.19 -1.08
CA ASP A 127 18.22 7.04 -1.74
C ASP A 127 17.71 7.32 -3.16
N THR A 128 17.45 8.60 -3.46
CA THR A 128 16.75 9.01 -4.70
C THR A 128 17.47 8.56 -5.95
N ASP A 129 18.77 8.26 -5.83
CA ASP A 129 19.62 7.81 -6.92
C ASP A 129 19.29 6.38 -7.39
N ASP A 130 18.76 5.52 -6.53
CA ASP A 130 18.41 4.14 -6.88
C ASP A 130 17.00 4.01 -7.46
N VAL A 131 16.10 4.96 -7.20
CA VAL A 131 14.77 5.03 -7.83
C VAL A 131 14.93 5.45 -9.30
N LYS A 132 14.29 4.70 -10.20
CA LYS A 132 14.20 4.99 -11.62
C LYS A 132 12.99 5.85 -11.94
N SER A 133 11.83 5.46 -11.45
CA SER A 133 10.57 6.17 -11.66
C SER A 133 9.61 5.93 -10.49
N LEU A 134 8.79 6.94 -10.18
CA LEU A 134 7.65 6.84 -9.28
C LEU A 134 6.35 6.99 -10.09
N TYR A 135 5.52 5.96 -10.02
CA TYR A 135 4.17 5.96 -10.56
C TYR A 135 3.16 6.26 -9.46
N MET A 136 2.14 7.06 -9.79
CA MET A 136 1.05 7.39 -8.89
C MET A 136 -0.29 7.23 -9.59
N SER A 137 -1.24 6.57 -8.94
CA SER A 137 -2.65 6.56 -9.32
C SER A 137 -3.52 6.85 -8.11
N THR A 138 -4.14 8.02 -8.11
CA THR A 138 -5.17 8.41 -7.15
C THR A 138 -6.57 8.27 -7.77
N PRO A 139 -7.65 8.29 -6.96
CA PRO A 139 -9.00 8.34 -7.50
C PRO A 139 -9.28 9.57 -8.37
N ILE A 140 -8.50 10.66 -8.21
CA ILE A 140 -8.59 11.82 -9.10
C ILE A 140 -7.99 11.46 -10.46
N ASP A 141 -6.76 10.92 -10.48
CA ASP A 141 -6.11 10.50 -11.72
C ASP A 141 -6.97 9.49 -12.48
N ARG A 142 -7.60 8.51 -11.80
CA ARG A 142 -8.46 7.51 -12.47
C ARG A 142 -9.73 8.05 -13.09
N ARG A 143 -10.22 9.21 -12.65
CA ARG A 143 -11.34 9.91 -13.29
C ARG A 143 -10.91 10.75 -14.50
N GLU A 144 -9.61 10.96 -14.68
CA GLU A 144 -9.05 11.93 -15.63
C GLU A 144 -7.88 11.36 -16.45
N GLY A 145 -7.98 11.39 -17.78
CA GLY A 145 -6.86 10.98 -18.64
C GLY A 145 -6.51 9.49 -18.54
N LYS A 146 -5.21 9.15 -18.40
CA LYS A 146 -4.70 7.77 -18.44
C LYS A 146 -4.92 6.99 -17.13
N GLY A 147 -5.32 7.66 -16.05
CA GLY A 147 -5.52 7.04 -14.75
C GLY A 147 -4.30 6.96 -13.83
N TRP A 148 -3.14 7.40 -14.31
CA TRP A 148 -1.90 7.47 -13.55
C TRP A 148 -0.92 8.50 -14.13
N ARG A 149 0.08 8.86 -13.33
CA ARG A 149 1.21 9.73 -13.70
C ARG A 149 2.54 9.11 -13.29
N ARG A 150 3.61 9.43 -14.01
CA ARG A 150 4.98 8.97 -13.72
C ARG A 150 5.90 10.17 -13.53
N ASN A 151 6.73 10.10 -12.50
CA ASN A 151 7.83 11.02 -12.24
C ASN A 151 9.13 10.23 -12.40
N ASP A 152 10.04 10.72 -13.24
CA ASP A 152 11.36 10.13 -13.50
C ASP A 152 12.47 10.84 -12.70
#